data_AF-A0A6H1ZS93-F1
#
_entry.id   AF-A0A6H1ZS93-F1
#
_cell.length_a   1.000
_cell.length_b   1.000
_cell.length_c   1.000
_cell.angle_alpha   90.00
_cell.angle_beta   90.00
_cell.angle_gamma   90.00
#
_symmetry.space_group_name_H-M   'P 1'
#
loop_
_entity.id
_entity.type
_entity.pdbx_description
1 polymer ?
#
loop_
_entity_poly.entity_id
_entity_poly.type
_entity_poly.pdbx_seq_one_letter_code
_entity_poly.pdbx_strand_id
1 'polypeptide(L)' 'MNVERLQNAIVEAERFIRAAKKVEIIHSKYANGKPWIRVGEYTKESAACKRASMDLTRALAEMRKS' A
#
# COMPACT_ATOMS: atom_id res chain seq x y z
N MET A 1 -2.68 -22.32 12.30
CA MET A 1 -2.77 -20.84 12.39
C MET A 1 -2.36 -20.36 13.78
N ASN A 2 -1.24 -19.64 13.87
CA ASN A 2 -0.74 -19.07 15.12
C ASN A 2 -1.35 -17.67 15.38
N VAL A 3 -1.88 -17.44 16.59
CA VAL A 3 -2.59 -16.20 16.97
C VAL A 3 -1.68 -14.96 16.95
N GLU A 4 -0.43 -15.09 17.37
CA GLU A 4 0.56 -14.01 17.34
C GLU A 4 0.86 -13.58 15.89
N ARG A 5 0.98 -14.56 14.98
CA ARG A 5 1.18 -14.28 13.55
C ARG A 5 -0.03 -13.62 12.90
N LEU A 6 -1.25 -13.98 13.34
CA LEU A 6 -2.48 -13.32 12.91
C LEU A 6 -2.49 -11.85 13.39
N GLN A 7 -2.16 -11.59 14.65
CA GLN A 7 -2.05 -10.23 15.18
C GLN A 7 -1.03 -9.39 14.41
N ASN A 8 0.15 -9.96 14.11
CA ASN A 8 1.15 -9.29 13.30
C ASN A 8 0.65 -8.95 11.89
N ALA A 9 -0.08 -9.87 11.24
CA ALA A 9 -0.69 -9.61 9.94
C ALA A 9 -1.75 -8.49 9.99
N ILE A 10 -2.52 -8.39 11.07
CA ILE A 10 -3.47 -7.29 11.29
C ILE A 10 -2.74 -5.95 11.39
N VAL A 11 -1.68 -5.88 12.19
CA VAL A 11 -0.87 -4.65 12.35
C VAL A 11 -0.32 -4.16 11.02
N GLU A 12 0.25 -5.05 10.20
CA GLU A 12 0.77 -4.67 8.88
C GLU A 12 -0.36 -4.31 7.90
N ALA A 13 -1.54 -4.91 8.02
CA ALA A 13 -2.71 -4.55 7.21
C ALA A 13 -3.18 -3.12 7.51
N GLU A 14 -3.25 -2.75 8.79
CA GLU A 14 -3.60 -1.39 9.20
C GLU A 14 -2.59 -0.36 8.71
N ARG A 15 -1.29 -0.69 8.78
CA ARG A 15 -0.20 0.15 8.24
C ARG A 15 -0.35 0.35 6.74
N PHE A 16 -0.61 -0.71 5.99
CA PHE A 16 -0.86 -0.64 4.56
C PHE A 16 -2.08 0.23 4.25
N ILE A 17 -3.23 0.01 4.90
CA ILE A 17 -4.45 0.81 4.69
C ILE A 17 -4.18 2.29 4.98
N ARG A 18 -3.46 2.60 6.06
CA ARG A 18 -3.09 3.97 6.40
C ARG A 18 -2.21 4.61 5.33
N ALA A 19 -1.25 3.88 4.78
CA ALA A 19 -0.39 4.37 3.71
C ALA A 19 -1.16 4.53 2.40
N ALA A 20 -2.02 3.57 2.05
CA ALA A 20 -2.86 3.60 0.85
C ALA A 20 -3.82 4.81 0.85
N LYS A 21 -4.43 5.13 2.00
CA LYS A 21 -5.29 6.31 2.15
C LYS A 21 -4.55 7.64 1.99
N LYS A 22 -3.23 7.67 2.13
CA LYS A 22 -2.39 8.87 1.93
C LYS A 22 -1.92 9.00 0.48
N VAL A 23 -2.08 7.98 -0.35
CA VAL A 23 -1.73 8.08 -1.76
C VAL A 23 -2.78 8.96 -2.43
N GLU A 24 -2.43 10.23 -2.62
CA GLU A 24 -3.25 11.15 -3.40
C GLU A 24 -3.22 10.72 -4.87
N ILE A 25 -4.41 10.57 -5.46
CA ILE A 25 -4.54 10.45 -6.91
C ILE A 25 -4.41 11.87 -7.46
N ILE A 26 -3.20 12.25 -7.86
CA ILE A 26 -2.97 13.52 -8.54
C ILE A 26 -3.58 13.40 -9.94
N HIS A 27 -4.79 13.92 -10.11
CA HIS A 27 -5.34 14.19 -11.42
C HIS A 27 -4.58 15.37 -12.02
N SER A 28 -3.47 15.12 -12.73
CA SER A 28 -2.75 16.19 -13.40
C SER A 28 -3.67 16.85 -14.44
N LYS A 29 -3.89 18.16 -14.28
CA LYS A 29 -4.56 18.99 -15.28
C LYS A 29 -3.66 19.10 -16.52
N TYR A 30 -4.15 18.52 -17.62
CA TYR A 30 -3.84 18.82 -19.02
C TYR A 30 -2.36 18.83 -19.44
N ALA A 31 -1.90 17.69 -19.94
CA ALA A 31 -1.06 17.67 -21.14
C ALA A 31 -1.98 17.26 -22.31
N ASN A 32 -2.34 18.20 -23.18
CA ASN A 32 -2.86 17.92 -24.54
C ASN A 32 -4.36 17.54 -24.64
N GLY A 33 -5.22 18.00 -23.74
CA GLY A 33 -6.68 17.86 -23.88
C GLY A 33 -7.24 16.44 -23.68
N LYS A 34 -6.41 15.46 -23.34
CA LYS A 34 -6.83 14.13 -22.89
C LYS A 34 -6.57 13.99 -21.38
N PRO A 35 -7.46 13.35 -20.61
CA PRO A 35 -7.19 13.06 -19.21
C PRO A 35 -6.00 12.09 -19.12
N TRP A 36 -4.82 12.62 -18.82
CA TRP A 36 -3.68 11.81 -18.41
C TRP A 36 -3.79 11.62 -16.90
N ILE A 37 -4.26 10.45 -16.47
CA ILE A 37 -4.22 10.07 -15.07
C ILE A 37 -2.79 9.62 -14.78
N ARG A 38 -1.97 10.51 -14.22
CA ARG A 38 -0.67 10.13 -13.65
C ARG A 38 -0.90 9.56 -12.26
N VAL A 39 -1.52 8.37 -12.18
CA VAL A 39 -1.59 7.63 -10.91
C VAL A 39 -0.16 7.25 -10.54
N GLY A 40 0.33 7.80 -9.43
CA GLY A 40 1.56 7.27 -8.83
C GLY A 40 2.87 7.75 -9.46
N GLU A 41 2.94 8.98 -9.94
CA GLU A 41 4.25 9.57 -10.18
C GLU A 41 4.96 9.84 -8.83
N TYR A 42 5.81 8.87 -8.43
CA TYR A 42 6.85 8.92 -7.39
C TYR A 42 6.67 9.89 -6.21
N THR A 43 5.48 9.93 -5.60
CA THR A 43 5.32 10.61 -4.32
C THR A 43 5.94 9.76 -3.20
N LYS A 44 6.41 10.40 -2.13
CA LYS A 44 6.92 9.69 -0.95
C LYS A 44 5.85 8.75 -0.38
N GLU A 45 4.57 9.11 -0.51
CA GLU A 45 3.41 8.33 -0.11
C GLU A 45 3.23 7.07 -0.96
N SER A 46 3.41 7.14 -2.29
CA SER A 46 3.30 5.96 -3.16
C SER A 46 4.42 4.95 -2.88
N ALA A 47 5.65 5.44 -2.64
CA ALA A 47 6.76 4.60 -2.22
C ALA A 47 6.54 3.96 -0.85
N ALA A 48 6.00 4.71 0.12
CA ALA A 48 5.64 4.20 1.44
C ALA A 48 4.53 3.15 1.36
N CYS A 49 3.50 3.38 0.54
CA CYS A 49 2.42 2.43 0.28
C CYS A 49 2.95 1.13 -0.34
N LYS A 50 3.85 1.22 -1.31
CA LYS A 50 4.51 0.06 -1.92
C LYS A 50 5.35 -0.75 -0.91
N ARG A 51 6.04 -0.09 0.02
CA ARG A 51 6.75 -0.81 1.09
C ARG A 51 5.78 -1.52 2.03
N ALA A 52 4.76 -0.81 2.51
CA ALA A 52 3.76 -1.39 3.40
C ALA A 52 3.01 -2.59 2.78
N SER A 53 2.79 -2.59 1.45
CA SER A 53 2.18 -3.75 0.78
C SER A 53 3.09 -4.98 0.76
N MET A 54 4.41 -4.80 0.63
CA MET A 54 5.38 -5.88 0.70
C MET A 54 5.49 -6.44 2.13
N ASP A 55 5.49 -5.57 3.14
CA ASP A 55 5.53 -5.98 4.55
C ASP A 55 4.28 -6.79 4.93
N LEU A 56 3.09 -6.34 4.50
CA LEU A 56 1.84 -7.09 4.65
C LEU A 56 1.91 -8.46 3.96
N THR A 57 2.45 -8.51 2.74
CA THR A 57 2.58 -9.79 2.01
C THR A 57 3.48 -10.76 2.76
N ARG A 58 4.58 -10.28 3.35
CA ARG A 58 5.46 -11.09 4.19
C ARG A 58 4.76 -11.58 5.45
N ALA A 59 4.04 -10.71 6.16
CA ALA A 59 3.31 -11.10 7.37
C ALA A 59 2.23 -12.15 7.08
N LEU A 60 1.48 -12.00 5.97
CA LEU A 60 0.49 -12.97 5.52
C LEU A 60 1.13 -14.31 5.13
N ALA A 61 2.29 -14.28 4.48
CA ALA A 61 3.02 -15.50 4.13
C ALA A 61 3.47 -16.27 5.39
N GLU A 62 4.02 -15.57 6.39
CA GLU A 62 4.43 -16.19 7.66
C GLU A 62 3.24 -16.74 8.46
N MET A 63 2.10 -16.03 8.44
CA MET A 63 0.85 -16.52 9.04
C MET A 63 0.36 -17.83 8.40
N ARG A 64 0.56 -18.00 7.08
CA ARG A 64 0.17 -19.20 6.32
C ARG A 64 1.12 -20.38 6.49
N LYS A 65 2.38 -20.15 6.87
CA LYS A 65 3.39 -21.21 7.12
C LYS A 65 3.16 -21.96 8.45
N SER A 66 1.91 -22.20 8.83
CA SER A 66 1.54 -22.89 10.07
C SER A 66 0.39 -23.85 9.87
#